data_AF-A0A2C8FBW4-F1
#
_entry.id   AF-A0A2C8FBW4-F1
#
_cell.length_a   1.000
_cell.length_b   1.000
_cell.length_c   1.000
_cell.angle_alpha   90.00
_cell.angle_beta   90.00
_cell.angle_gamma   90.00
#
_symmetry.space_group_name_H-M   'P 1'
#
loop_
_entity.id
_entity.type
_entity.pdbx_description
1 polymer ?
#
loop_
_entity_poly.entity_id
_entity_poly.type
_entity_poly.pdbx_seq_one_letter_code
_entity_poly.pdbx_strand_id
1 'polypeptide(L)'
;MEPQMSSQEITELAEAMIQVQQTLSPALKDAENTFTNSRYATLHSIMNACRDALLAHGIWLTQYPVSVEANQLGLVTKVVHAETGQWQASLLTMPLPKNDPQGYGSAMTYARRYGLSALIGIVTESDDDGEMASRQDSQHNSGFHSRNHGMNSGVTRPQTTPQGNALETANLPRLDGVLYRQGTANDGKQCVLATGDTHSKKEFLRKAGFRWDGARKVWWRYADAA
;
A
#
# COMPACT_ATOMS: atom_id res chain seq x y z
N MET A 1 34.97 0.46 -8.92
CA MET A 1 34.41 1.03 -10.16
C MET A 1 32.92 1.09 -9.91
N GLU A 2 32.35 2.28 -9.80
CA GLU A 2 30.90 2.38 -9.59
C GLU A 2 30.17 1.76 -10.80
N PRO A 3 29.07 1.01 -10.58
CA PRO A 3 28.34 0.44 -11.69
C PRO A 3 27.78 1.57 -12.55
N GLN A 4 28.00 1.50 -13.86
CA GLN A 4 27.37 2.42 -14.79
C GLN A 4 25.85 2.23 -14.71
N MET A 5 25.10 3.33 -14.59
CA MET A 5 23.64 3.32 -14.43
C MET A 5 22.89 3.82 -15.66
N SER A 6 23.57 4.20 -16.74
CA SER A 6 22.95 4.55 -18.01
C SER A 6 23.90 4.33 -19.19
N SER A 7 23.37 4.25 -20.40
CA SER A 7 24.16 4.42 -21.62
C SER A 7 24.79 5.83 -21.68
N GLN A 8 25.77 6.00 -22.59
CA GLN A 8 26.40 7.31 -22.83
C GLN A 8 25.39 8.33 -23.36
N GLU A 9 24.54 7.90 -24.29
CA GLU A 9 23.42 8.69 -24.82
C GLU A 9 22.09 8.14 -24.30
N ILE A 10 21.13 9.02 -24.04
CA ILE A 10 19.80 8.67 -23.53
C ILE A 10 18.67 9.42 -24.26
N THR A 11 18.95 10.14 -25.34
CA THR A 11 17.99 11.05 -26.00
C THR A 11 16.71 10.33 -26.43
N GLU A 12 16.83 9.23 -27.18
CA GLU A 12 15.73 8.44 -27.72
C GLU A 12 15.01 7.67 -26.61
N LEU A 13 15.75 7.20 -25.60
CA LEU A 13 15.13 6.65 -24.39
C LEU A 13 14.31 7.71 -23.66
N ALA A 14 14.83 8.93 -23.51
CA ALA A 14 14.14 10.01 -22.81
C ALA A 14 12.88 10.44 -23.56
N GLU A 15 12.94 10.54 -24.88
CA GLU A 15 11.77 10.81 -25.73
C GLU A 15 10.68 9.75 -25.54
N ALA A 16 11.03 8.46 -25.59
CA ALA A 16 10.10 7.36 -25.36
C ALA A 16 9.54 7.38 -23.93
N MET A 17 10.37 7.65 -22.92
CA MET A 17 9.95 7.71 -21.51
C MET A 17 9.02 8.89 -21.22
N ILE A 18 9.12 10.02 -21.94
CA ILE A 18 8.14 11.11 -21.87
C ILE A 18 6.76 10.61 -22.33
N GLN A 19 6.69 9.85 -23.42
CA GLN A 19 5.43 9.28 -23.91
C GLN A 19 4.84 8.26 -22.92
N VAL A 20 5.70 7.44 -22.31
CA VAL A 20 5.30 6.54 -21.21
C VAL A 20 4.68 7.34 -20.07
N GLN A 21 5.34 8.39 -19.59
CA GLN A 21 4.84 9.19 -18.46
C GLN A 21 3.49 9.85 -18.73
N GLN A 22 3.21 10.26 -19.97
CA GLN A 22 1.92 10.85 -20.36
C GLN A 22 0.75 9.85 -20.28
N THR A 23 1.04 8.56 -20.33
CA THR A 23 0.03 7.49 -20.38
C THR A 23 0.00 6.63 -19.11
N LEU A 24 0.85 6.93 -18.12
CA LEU A 24 0.86 6.22 -16.84
C LEU A 24 -0.48 6.40 -16.12
N SER A 25 -0.97 5.30 -15.57
CA SER A 25 -2.11 5.31 -14.67
C SER A 25 -1.63 5.27 -13.21
N PRO A 26 -2.36 5.87 -12.26
CA PRO A 26 -2.05 5.70 -10.85
C PRO A 26 -2.12 4.21 -10.45
N ALA A 27 -1.14 3.73 -9.67
CA ALA A 27 -1.19 2.38 -9.14
C ALA A 27 -2.24 2.30 -8.01
N LEU A 28 -3.13 1.32 -8.09
CA LEU A 28 -4.17 1.10 -7.08
C LEU A 28 -3.55 0.51 -5.81
N LYS A 29 -3.89 1.08 -4.64
CA LYS A 29 -3.59 0.46 -3.34
C LYS A 29 -4.53 -0.73 -3.12
N ASP A 30 -4.18 -1.88 -3.66
CA ASP A 30 -5.02 -3.09 -3.75
C ASP A 30 -4.82 -4.09 -2.61
N ALA A 31 -3.87 -3.85 -1.71
CA ALA A 31 -3.64 -4.69 -0.53
C ALA A 31 -3.59 -3.87 0.76
N GLU A 32 -3.74 -4.55 1.89
CA GLU A 32 -3.66 -3.99 3.24
C GLU A 32 -2.61 -4.76 4.05
N ASN A 33 -1.79 -4.03 4.80
CA ASN A 33 -0.83 -4.60 5.72
C ASN A 33 -1.53 -4.89 7.05
N THR A 34 -1.62 -6.16 7.45
CA THR A 34 -2.31 -6.59 8.67
C THR A 34 -1.69 -6.09 9.98
N PHE A 35 -0.43 -5.65 9.95
CA PHE A 35 0.26 -5.16 11.14
C PHE A 35 0.06 -3.66 11.36
N THR A 36 0.04 -2.89 10.28
CA THR A 36 -0.08 -1.42 10.31
C THR A 36 -1.47 -0.93 9.92
N ASN A 37 -2.34 -1.81 9.41
CA ASN A 37 -3.62 -1.50 8.75
C ASN A 37 -3.49 -0.44 7.65
N SER A 38 -2.29 -0.31 7.06
CA SER A 38 -2.05 0.61 5.96
C SER A 38 -2.29 -0.08 4.62
N ARG A 39 -2.92 0.64 3.69
CA ARG A 39 -3.11 0.15 2.32
C ARG A 39 -1.88 0.45 1.47
N TYR A 40 -1.53 -0.46 0.58
CA TYR A 40 -0.38 -0.32 -0.31
C TYR A 40 -0.67 -0.88 -1.71
N ALA A 41 0.07 -0.39 -2.71
CA ALA A 41 0.03 -0.94 -4.06
C ALA A 41 0.92 -2.20 -4.14
N THR A 42 0.35 -3.31 -4.59
CA THR A 42 1.09 -4.55 -4.83
C THR A 42 2.01 -4.41 -6.04
N LEU A 43 2.98 -5.33 -6.17
CA LEU A 43 3.83 -5.40 -7.37
C LEU A 43 3.00 -5.61 -8.64
N HIS A 44 1.90 -6.37 -8.53
CA HIS A 44 0.98 -6.58 -9.64
C HIS A 44 0.30 -5.28 -10.07
N SER A 45 -0.23 -4.51 -9.11
CA SER A 45 -0.84 -3.21 -9.36
C SER A 45 0.14 -2.22 -10.02
N ILE A 46 1.36 -2.13 -9.51
CA ILE A 46 2.41 -1.26 -10.08
C ILE A 46 2.78 -1.70 -11.51
N MET A 47 2.94 -3.01 -11.75
CA MET A 47 3.22 -3.51 -13.09
C MET A 47 2.08 -3.23 -14.07
N ASN A 48 0.82 -3.38 -13.66
CA ASN A 48 -0.33 -3.08 -14.51
C ASN A 48 -0.43 -1.59 -14.85
N ALA A 49 0.02 -0.71 -13.95
CA ALA A 49 0.02 0.73 -14.16
C ALA A 49 0.96 1.21 -15.27
N CYS A 50 2.02 0.46 -15.58
CA CYS A 50 3.06 0.89 -16.53
C CYS A 50 3.36 -0.07 -17.68
N ARG A 51 2.99 -1.37 -17.59
CA ARG A 51 3.38 -2.39 -18.58
C ARG A 51 3.00 -2.00 -20.00
N ASP A 52 1.74 -1.64 -20.22
CA ASP A 52 1.23 -1.40 -21.56
C ASP A 52 1.83 -0.13 -22.17
N ALA A 53 1.98 0.92 -21.36
CA ALA A 53 2.67 2.16 -21.75
C ALA A 53 4.12 1.89 -22.15
N LEU A 54 4.87 1.13 -21.34
CA LEU A 54 6.27 0.78 -21.62
C LEU A 54 6.38 0.01 -22.95
N LEU A 55 5.56 -1.03 -23.13
CA LEU A 55 5.61 -1.85 -24.34
C LEU A 55 5.18 -1.09 -25.60
N ALA A 56 4.18 -0.21 -25.50
CA ALA A 56 3.72 0.62 -26.61
C ALA A 56 4.82 1.56 -27.15
N HIS A 57 5.78 1.94 -26.31
CA HIS A 57 6.91 2.80 -26.65
C HIS A 57 8.25 2.06 -26.72
N GLY A 58 8.23 0.74 -26.90
CA GLY A 58 9.44 -0.05 -27.13
C GLY A 58 10.39 -0.10 -25.92
N ILE A 59 9.88 0.08 -24.70
CA ILE A 59 10.67 0.04 -23.47
C ILE A 59 10.65 -1.37 -22.87
N TRP A 60 11.82 -2.00 -22.85
CA TRP A 60 12.05 -3.26 -22.16
C TRP A 60 12.46 -3.02 -20.71
N LEU A 61 11.56 -3.39 -19.78
CA LEU A 61 11.78 -3.33 -18.34
C LEU A 61 12.33 -4.67 -17.81
N THR A 62 13.38 -4.61 -17.00
CA THR A 62 13.95 -5.75 -16.28
C THR A 62 14.27 -5.42 -14.83
N GLN A 63 14.21 -6.43 -13.97
CA GLN A 63 14.65 -6.36 -12.58
C GLN A 63 15.43 -7.61 -12.24
N TYR A 64 16.65 -7.45 -11.74
CA TYR A 64 17.51 -8.59 -11.39
C TYR A 64 18.35 -8.30 -10.14
N PRO A 65 18.54 -9.32 -9.27
CA PRO A 65 19.38 -9.17 -8.09
C PRO A 65 20.84 -8.96 -8.47
N VAL A 66 21.56 -8.21 -7.65
CA VAL A 66 23.01 -8.04 -7.75
C VAL A 66 23.66 -8.22 -6.38
N SER A 67 24.93 -8.63 -6.39
CA SER A 67 25.73 -8.74 -5.16
C SER A 67 26.00 -7.37 -4.58
N VAL A 68 25.75 -7.22 -3.28
CA VAL A 68 26.01 -6.02 -2.48
C VAL A 68 26.60 -6.45 -1.13
N GLU A 69 26.60 -5.56 -0.14
CA GLU A 69 27.08 -5.85 1.21
C GLU A 69 26.36 -7.05 1.85
N ALA A 70 27.03 -7.68 2.82
CA ALA A 70 26.45 -8.78 3.57
C ALA A 70 25.16 -8.36 4.28
N ASN A 71 24.19 -9.29 4.36
CA ASN A 71 22.86 -9.08 4.93
C ASN A 71 22.01 -8.00 4.22
N GLN A 72 22.35 -7.65 2.98
CA GLN A 72 21.53 -6.80 2.13
C GLN A 72 21.12 -7.52 0.85
N LEU A 73 19.99 -7.08 0.30
CA LEU A 73 19.57 -7.36 -1.07
C LEU A 73 19.94 -6.16 -1.95
N GLY A 74 20.64 -6.41 -3.05
CA GLY A 74 20.78 -5.46 -4.15
C GLY A 74 19.83 -5.82 -5.27
N LEU A 75 19.09 -4.84 -5.79
CA LEU A 75 18.22 -5.00 -6.94
C LEU A 75 18.51 -3.90 -7.98
N VAL A 76 18.84 -4.31 -9.20
CA VAL A 76 18.87 -3.40 -10.34
C VAL A 76 17.51 -3.44 -11.02
N THR A 77 16.90 -2.27 -11.20
CA THR A 77 15.77 -2.05 -12.11
C THR A 77 16.32 -1.34 -13.34
N LYS A 78 16.06 -1.85 -14.54
CA LYS A 78 16.62 -1.33 -15.79
C LYS A 78 15.55 -1.22 -16.86
N VAL A 79 15.53 -0.09 -17.56
CA VAL A 79 14.75 0.15 -18.77
C VAL A 79 15.69 0.26 -19.97
N VAL A 80 15.29 -0.33 -21.10
CA VAL A 80 16.04 -0.30 -22.36
C VAL A 80 15.10 0.08 -23.47
N HIS A 81 15.44 1.11 -24.25
CA HIS A 81 14.74 1.41 -25.49
C HIS A 81 15.19 0.39 -26.55
N ALA A 82 14.28 -0.48 -26.98
CA ALA A 82 14.61 -1.67 -27.77
C ALA A 82 15.22 -1.33 -29.14
N GLU A 83 14.80 -0.22 -29.75
CA GLU A 83 15.26 0.19 -31.08
C GLU A 83 16.70 0.71 -31.08
N THR A 84 17.06 1.55 -30.10
CA THR A 84 18.39 2.18 -30.04
C THR A 84 19.36 1.48 -29.08
N GLY A 85 18.86 0.62 -28.20
CA GLY A 85 19.65 -0.01 -27.14
C GLY A 85 20.04 0.93 -26.00
N GLN A 86 19.61 2.20 -26.03
CA GLN A 86 19.82 3.13 -24.94
C GLN A 86 19.11 2.67 -23.68
N TRP A 87 19.71 2.89 -22.52
CA TRP A 87 19.22 2.33 -21.28
C TRP A 87 19.51 3.21 -20.08
N GLN A 88 18.66 3.06 -19.07
CA GLN A 88 18.84 3.63 -17.75
C GLN A 88 18.50 2.57 -16.71
N ALA A 89 19.23 2.57 -15.60
CA ALA A 89 19.06 1.66 -14.50
C ALA A 89 19.14 2.39 -13.16
N SER A 90 18.56 1.76 -12.14
CA SER A 90 18.64 2.19 -10.76
C SER A 90 18.96 1.00 -9.88
N LEU A 91 19.90 1.19 -8.96
CA LEU A 91 20.24 0.21 -7.92
C LEU A 91 19.55 0.59 -6.63
N LEU A 92 18.70 -0.31 -6.13
CA LEU A 92 18.16 -0.24 -4.77
C LEU A 92 18.90 -1.26 -3.90
N THR A 93 19.38 -0.81 -2.75
CA THR A 93 19.85 -1.70 -1.68
C THR A 93 18.82 -1.72 -0.55
N MET A 94 18.58 -2.90 0.02
CA MET A 94 17.62 -3.08 1.10
C MET A 94 18.18 -4.05 2.14
N PRO A 95 18.11 -3.72 3.44
CA PRO A 95 18.49 -4.67 4.49
C PRO A 95 17.58 -5.89 4.47
N LEU A 96 18.15 -7.08 4.70
CA LEU A 96 17.36 -8.29 4.87
C LEU A 96 16.71 -8.29 6.27
N PRO A 97 15.39 -8.49 6.39
CA PRO A 97 14.73 -8.56 7.69
C PRO A 97 15.18 -9.80 8.48
N LYS A 98 15.53 -10.87 7.75
CA LYS A 98 16.16 -12.09 8.27
C LYS A 98 17.13 -12.60 7.22
N ASN A 99 18.27 -13.12 7.66
CA ASN A 99 19.23 -13.77 6.77
C ASN A 99 18.83 -15.24 6.52
N ASP A 100 17.67 -15.41 5.89
CA ASP A 100 17.11 -16.69 5.49
C ASP A 100 16.37 -16.54 4.14
N PRO A 101 15.98 -17.64 3.46
CA PRO A 101 15.27 -17.56 2.18
C PRO A 101 13.95 -16.79 2.22
N GLN A 102 13.23 -16.81 3.34
CA GLN A 102 11.96 -16.10 3.49
C GLN A 102 12.20 -14.58 3.58
N GLY A 103 13.18 -14.17 4.37
CA GLY A 103 13.64 -12.80 4.50
C GLY A 103 14.09 -12.24 3.16
N TYR A 104 14.87 -13.01 2.40
CA TYR A 104 15.26 -12.65 1.04
C TYR A 104 14.06 -12.48 0.10
N GLY A 105 13.11 -13.44 0.09
CA GLY A 105 11.91 -13.35 -0.74
C GLY A 105 11.01 -12.16 -0.40
N SER A 106 10.87 -11.83 0.89
CA SER A 106 10.14 -10.65 1.34
C SER A 106 10.83 -9.36 0.90
N ALA A 107 12.14 -9.22 1.13
CA ALA A 107 12.93 -8.07 0.73
C ALA A 107 12.89 -7.88 -0.81
N MET A 108 12.96 -8.98 -1.57
CA MET A 108 12.84 -8.96 -3.04
C MET A 108 11.51 -8.37 -3.50
N THR A 109 10.41 -8.76 -2.87
CA THR A 109 9.09 -8.24 -3.24
C THR A 109 8.98 -6.74 -2.94
N TYR A 110 9.52 -6.27 -1.82
CA TYR A 110 9.56 -4.84 -1.49
C TYR A 110 10.48 -4.07 -2.44
N ALA A 111 11.69 -4.56 -2.67
CA ALA A 111 12.68 -3.94 -3.55
C ALA A 111 12.14 -3.78 -4.97
N ARG A 112 11.44 -4.79 -5.50
CA ARG A 112 10.86 -4.72 -6.84
C ARG A 112 9.79 -3.64 -6.96
N ARG A 113 8.95 -3.46 -5.94
CA ARG A 113 7.94 -2.39 -5.93
C ARG A 113 8.60 -1.02 -5.94
N TYR A 114 9.49 -0.76 -4.98
CA TYR A 114 10.11 0.55 -4.85
C TYR A 114 11.06 0.88 -5.99
N GLY A 115 11.90 -0.07 -6.42
CA GLY A 115 12.83 0.13 -7.53
C GLY A 115 12.10 0.43 -8.85
N LEU A 116 10.96 -0.24 -9.09
CA LEU A 116 10.12 0.03 -10.24
C LEU A 116 9.45 1.40 -10.15
N SER A 117 8.77 1.68 -9.04
CA SER A 117 8.08 2.96 -8.84
C SER A 117 9.03 4.14 -8.96
N ALA A 118 10.21 4.05 -8.36
CA ALA A 118 11.22 5.12 -8.39
C ALA A 118 11.77 5.37 -9.80
N LEU A 119 12.10 4.31 -10.56
CA LEU A 119 12.66 4.48 -11.90
C LEU A 119 11.64 5.02 -12.91
N ILE A 120 10.38 4.58 -12.82
CA ILE A 120 9.33 4.95 -13.78
C ILE A 120 8.62 6.26 -13.39
N GLY A 121 8.66 6.63 -12.11
CA GLY A 121 7.95 7.80 -11.58
C GLY A 121 6.51 7.51 -11.18
N ILE A 122 6.21 6.29 -10.72
CA ILE A 122 4.88 5.91 -10.23
C ILE A 122 4.77 6.30 -8.75
N VAL A 123 3.84 7.18 -8.43
CA VAL A 123 3.52 7.54 -7.04
C VAL A 123 2.56 6.48 -6.47
N THR A 124 3.02 5.73 -5.47
CA THR A 124 2.22 4.71 -4.77
C THR A 124 1.76 5.14 -3.38
N GLU A 125 2.40 6.15 -2.80
CA GLU A 125 2.14 6.61 -1.45
C GLU A 125 1.14 7.79 -1.43
N SER A 126 0.48 7.96 -0.29
CA SER A 126 -0.23 9.21 0.04
C SER A 126 0.73 10.01 0.92
N ASP A 127 0.85 11.32 0.71
CA ASP A 127 1.79 12.23 1.38
C ASP A 127 1.47 12.42 2.88
N ASP A 128 1.53 11.33 3.65
CA ASP A 128 1.24 11.24 5.10
C ASP A 128 2.47 10.77 5.90
N ASP A 129 3.66 10.72 5.28
CA ASP A 129 4.86 10.03 5.79
C ASP A 129 5.59 10.75 6.95
N GLY A 130 5.01 11.80 7.53
CA GLY A 130 5.58 12.51 8.68
C GLY A 130 5.37 11.85 10.06
N GLU A 131 4.36 10.99 10.21
CA GLU A 131 3.88 10.57 11.55
C GLU A 131 4.26 9.14 11.98
N MET A 132 4.68 8.28 11.06
CA MET A 132 4.91 6.85 11.35
C MET A 132 6.36 6.48 11.63
N ALA A 133 7.34 7.24 11.11
CA ALA A 133 8.76 6.99 11.33
C ALA A 133 9.24 7.37 12.75
N SER A 134 8.52 8.26 13.45
CA SER A 134 8.91 8.80 14.76
C SER A 134 8.45 7.96 15.96
N ARG A 135 7.64 6.90 15.75
CA ARG A 135 7.04 6.11 16.85
C ARG A 135 7.81 4.86 17.26
N GLN A 136 8.90 4.50 16.59
CA GLN A 136 9.68 3.31 16.95
C GLN A 136 10.81 3.58 17.97
N ASP A 137 11.21 4.83 18.21
CA ASP A 137 12.36 5.14 19.08
C ASP A 137 12.02 5.49 20.55
N SER A 138 10.74 5.46 20.96
CA SER A 138 10.33 5.94 22.30
C SER A 138 9.84 4.87 23.28
N GLN A 139 9.95 3.58 22.96
CA GLN A 139 9.61 2.50 23.91
C GLN A 139 10.77 1.53 24.12
N HIS A 140 11.87 1.99 24.71
CA HIS A 140 12.83 1.11 25.41
C HIS A 140 13.67 1.89 26.44
N ASN A 141 13.04 2.51 27.45
CA ASN A 141 13.71 2.65 28.76
C ASN A 141 12.74 2.99 29.91
N SER A 142 12.24 1.97 30.60
CA SER A 142 11.89 2.08 32.02
C SER A 142 11.91 0.68 32.62
N GLY A 143 13.00 0.38 33.33
CA GLY A 143 13.23 -0.93 33.93
C GLY A 143 12.31 -1.22 35.10
N PHE A 144 12.11 -2.50 35.40
CA PHE A 144 12.00 -3.03 36.75
C PHE A 144 12.37 -4.52 36.74
N HIS A 145 13.46 -4.86 37.43
CA HIS A 145 13.80 -6.22 37.79
C HIS A 145 12.85 -6.68 38.91
N SER A 146 12.19 -7.82 38.74
CA SER A 146 11.79 -8.64 39.88
C SER A 146 11.93 -10.12 39.55
N ARG A 147 12.44 -10.85 40.55
CA ARG A 147 12.97 -12.21 40.46
C ARG A 147 11.89 -13.28 40.38
N ASN A 148 12.35 -14.38 39.81
CA ASN A 148 11.75 -15.67 39.50
C ASN A 148 11.30 -16.50 40.73
N HIS A 149 10.15 -17.16 40.62
CA HIS A 149 9.76 -18.48 41.17
C HIS A 149 8.30 -18.69 40.73
N GLY A 150 7.81 -19.79 40.18
CA GLY A 150 8.25 -21.16 40.02
C GLY A 150 6.98 -22.02 39.87
N MET A 151 7.12 -23.16 39.20
CA MET A 151 6.19 -24.29 39.09
C MET A 151 5.11 -24.35 38.00
N ASN A 152 5.16 -25.53 37.39
CA ASN A 152 4.47 -26.18 36.29
C ASN A 152 3.07 -26.70 36.67
N SER A 153 2.13 -26.75 35.72
CA SER A 153 1.18 -27.87 35.48
C SER A 153 0.17 -27.47 34.40
N GLY A 154 0.06 -28.29 33.34
CA GLY A 154 -0.82 -28.03 32.20
C GLY A 154 -2.28 -28.41 32.41
N VAL A 155 -3.16 -27.91 31.52
CA VAL A 155 -4.40 -28.56 31.04
C VAL A 155 -4.78 -27.94 29.68
N THR A 156 -5.35 -28.79 28.84
CA THR A 156 -5.86 -28.67 27.48
C THR A 156 -6.94 -27.60 27.23
N ARG A 157 -6.94 -27.14 25.97
CA ARG A 157 -7.85 -26.27 25.17
C ARG A 157 -9.37 -26.59 25.32
N PRO A 158 -10.29 -25.68 24.91
CA PRO A 158 -10.59 -25.44 23.48
C PRO A 158 -10.83 -23.98 23.04
N GLN A 159 -10.70 -23.78 21.73
CA GLN A 159 -11.01 -22.59 20.93
C GLN A 159 -12.50 -22.23 20.95
N THR A 160 -12.78 -20.92 20.96
CA THR A 160 -14.03 -20.36 20.41
C THR A 160 -13.71 -19.07 19.63
N THR A 161 -13.77 -19.17 18.31
CA THR A 161 -13.85 -18.03 17.37
C THR A 161 -15.31 -17.62 17.21
N PRO A 162 -15.69 -16.34 17.39
CA PRO A 162 -17.00 -15.87 16.96
C PRO A 162 -17.00 -15.61 15.45
N GLN A 163 -17.74 -16.41 14.69
CA GLN A 163 -18.23 -16.07 13.36
C GLN A 163 -19.35 -15.02 13.50
N GLY A 164 -19.25 -13.91 12.78
CA GLY A 164 -20.26 -12.85 12.73
C GLY A 164 -20.67 -12.55 11.28
N ASN A 165 -21.95 -12.74 11.02
CA ASN A 165 -22.66 -12.68 9.74
C ASN A 165 -22.37 -11.43 8.87
N ALA A 166 -22.00 -11.65 7.61
CA ALA A 166 -22.11 -10.66 6.54
C ALA A 166 -23.41 -10.92 5.76
N LEU A 167 -24.45 -10.14 6.05
CA LEU A 167 -25.63 -9.97 5.19
C LEU A 167 -25.48 -8.65 4.41
N GLU A 168 -25.85 -8.73 3.14
CA GLU A 168 -25.57 -7.81 2.04
C GLU A 168 -25.97 -6.35 2.29
N THR A 169 -25.10 -5.40 1.91
CA THR A 169 -25.40 -3.96 1.84
C THR A 169 -25.38 -3.51 0.38
N ALA A 170 -26.47 -3.77 -0.33
CA ALA A 170 -26.54 -3.70 -1.78
C ALA A 170 -26.58 -2.29 -2.41
N ASN A 171 -26.44 -1.18 -1.66
CA ASN A 171 -26.61 0.15 -2.30
C ASN A 171 -25.91 1.32 -1.59
N LEU A 172 -24.71 1.11 -1.03
CA LEU A 172 -23.90 2.19 -0.44
C LEU A 172 -22.84 2.67 -1.44
N PRO A 173 -22.67 3.99 -1.64
CA PRO A 173 -21.63 4.48 -2.53
C PRO A 173 -20.26 4.15 -1.95
N ARG A 174 -19.38 3.53 -2.74
CA ARG A 174 -18.00 3.27 -2.33
C ARG A 174 -17.21 4.58 -2.46
N LEU A 175 -17.04 5.28 -1.34
CA LEU A 175 -16.33 6.55 -1.28
C LEU A 175 -15.04 6.36 -0.49
N ASP A 176 -13.90 6.72 -1.10
CA ASP A 176 -12.60 6.65 -0.44
C ASP A 176 -12.61 7.47 0.85
N GLY A 177 -12.14 6.87 1.94
CA GLY A 177 -12.07 7.48 3.27
C GLY A 177 -13.39 7.49 4.05
N VAL A 178 -14.51 7.02 3.48
CA VAL A 178 -15.81 6.94 4.16
C VAL A 178 -16.12 5.52 4.61
N LEU A 179 -16.36 5.37 5.91
CA LEU A 179 -16.73 4.12 6.57
C LEU A 179 -18.21 4.12 6.90
N TYR A 180 -18.92 3.04 6.54
CA TYR A 180 -20.32 2.84 6.87
C TYR A 180 -20.48 1.90 8.07
N ARG A 181 -21.28 2.29 9.05
CA ARG A 181 -21.67 1.46 10.20
C ARG A 181 -23.18 1.38 10.30
N GLN A 182 -23.71 0.20 10.60
CA GLN A 182 -25.12 0.06 10.95
C GLN A 182 -25.33 0.55 12.38
N GLY A 183 -26.45 1.24 12.59
CA GLY A 183 -26.88 1.72 13.89
C GLY A 183 -28.40 1.75 13.98
N THR A 184 -28.88 2.20 15.14
CA THR A 184 -30.32 2.39 15.37
C THR A 184 -30.58 3.89 15.52
N ALA A 185 -31.53 4.41 14.75
CA ALA A 185 -32.00 5.78 14.88
C ALA A 185 -32.83 5.94 16.17
N ASN A 186 -33.12 7.19 16.56
CA ASN A 186 -33.84 7.49 17.81
C ASN A 186 -35.28 6.94 17.83
N ASP A 187 -35.83 6.57 16.68
CA ASP A 187 -37.14 5.97 16.50
C ASP A 187 -37.11 4.43 16.50
N GLY A 188 -35.95 3.82 16.79
CA GLY A 188 -35.77 2.36 16.84
C GLY A 188 -35.55 1.70 15.48
N LYS A 189 -35.55 2.45 14.38
CA LYS A 189 -35.34 1.91 13.03
C LYS A 189 -33.86 1.78 12.69
N GLN A 190 -33.52 0.82 11.83
CA GLN A 190 -32.15 0.62 11.36
C GLN A 190 -31.69 1.77 10.46
N CYS A 191 -30.52 2.31 10.76
CA CYS A 191 -29.88 3.35 9.98
C CYS A 191 -28.43 2.99 9.64
N VAL A 192 -27.92 3.60 8.58
CA VAL A 192 -26.52 3.52 8.18
C VAL A 192 -25.87 4.86 8.48
N LEU A 193 -24.79 4.84 9.24
CA LEU A 193 -23.96 5.97 9.64
C LEU A 193 -22.70 5.99 8.76
N ALA A 194 -22.38 7.14 8.15
CA ALA A 194 -21.14 7.37 7.43
C ALA A 194 -20.19 8.20 8.29
N THR A 195 -18.98 7.69 8.50
CA THR A 195 -17.91 8.27 9.33
C THR A 195 -16.57 8.25 8.58
N GLY A 196 -15.54 8.96 9.06
CA GLY A 196 -14.26 9.12 8.34
C GLY A 196 -14.19 10.45 7.58
N ASP A 197 -13.61 10.46 6.37
CA ASP A 197 -13.49 11.65 5.50
C ASP A 197 -14.83 12.02 4.82
N THR A 198 -15.85 12.24 5.65
CA THR A 198 -17.18 12.60 5.18
C THR A 198 -17.28 14.06 4.74
N HIS A 199 -16.34 14.91 5.15
CA HIS A 199 -16.33 16.33 4.80
C HIS A 199 -15.98 16.54 3.32
N SER A 200 -14.92 15.89 2.84
CA SER A 200 -14.49 15.96 1.44
C SER A 200 -15.47 15.27 0.48
N LYS A 201 -16.36 14.41 1.00
CA LYS A 201 -17.33 13.63 0.23
C LYS A 201 -18.79 14.02 0.49
N LYS A 202 -19.04 15.18 1.10
CA LYS A 202 -20.38 15.64 1.53
C LYS A 202 -21.44 15.64 0.42
N GLU A 203 -21.06 16.00 -0.81
CA GLU A 203 -22.00 16.08 -1.93
C GLU A 203 -22.44 14.70 -2.43
N PHE A 204 -21.52 13.74 -2.43
CA PHE A 204 -21.80 12.34 -2.77
C PHE A 204 -22.69 11.69 -1.72
N LEU A 205 -22.42 11.95 -0.43
CA LEU A 205 -23.27 11.48 0.68
C LEU A 205 -24.69 12.05 0.58
N ARG A 206 -24.83 13.35 0.30
CA ARG A 206 -26.15 13.97 0.08
C ARG A 206 -26.89 13.35 -1.11
N LYS A 207 -26.19 13.09 -2.22
CA LYS A 207 -26.76 12.46 -3.42
C LYS A 207 -27.22 11.01 -3.16
N ALA A 208 -26.55 10.31 -2.24
CA ALA A 208 -26.92 8.97 -1.79
C ALA A 208 -27.96 8.94 -0.65
N GLY A 209 -28.59 10.09 -0.36
CA GLY A 209 -29.68 10.19 0.62
C GLY A 209 -29.23 10.30 2.08
N PHE A 210 -27.94 10.47 2.36
CA PHE A 210 -27.46 10.73 3.71
C PHE A 210 -27.77 12.16 4.14
N ARG A 211 -28.12 12.32 5.42
CA ARG A 211 -28.41 13.59 6.09
C ARG A 211 -27.40 13.80 7.20
N TRP A 212 -26.94 15.04 7.37
CA TRP A 212 -26.03 15.40 8.45
C TRP A 212 -26.81 15.58 9.77
N ASP A 213 -26.37 14.88 10.82
CA ASP A 213 -26.81 15.11 12.19
C ASP A 213 -25.78 16.00 12.89
N GLY A 214 -26.16 17.26 13.17
CA GLY A 214 -25.31 18.24 13.85
C GLY A 214 -25.02 17.93 15.32
N ALA A 215 -25.88 17.15 15.99
CA ALA A 215 -25.67 16.76 17.39
C ALA A 215 -24.66 15.62 17.50
N ARG A 216 -24.72 14.65 16.58
CA ARG A 216 -23.82 13.49 16.54
C ARG A 216 -22.58 13.70 15.66
N LYS A 217 -22.52 14.80 14.92
CA LYS A 217 -21.49 15.11 13.92
C LYS A 217 -21.25 13.96 12.95
N VAL A 218 -22.33 13.37 12.44
CA VAL A 218 -22.27 12.19 11.56
C VAL A 218 -23.30 12.28 10.43
N TRP A 219 -22.97 11.73 9.27
CA TRP A 219 -23.92 11.55 8.17
C TRP A 219 -24.69 10.25 8.37
N TRP A 220 -26.00 10.25 8.16
CA TRP A 220 -26.82 9.05 8.35
C TRP A 220 -27.99 8.95 7.37
N ARG A 221 -28.47 7.73 7.09
CA ARG A 221 -29.75 7.47 6.38
C ARG A 221 -30.42 6.22 6.92
N TYR A 222 -31.73 6.07 6.74
CA TYR A 222 -32.41 4.80 7.04
C TYR A 222 -31.96 3.70 6.07
N ALA A 223 -31.84 2.46 6.57
CA ALA A 223 -31.42 1.33 5.75
C ALA A 223 -32.44 1.01 4.62
N ASP A 224 -33.72 1.33 4.84
CA ASP A 224 -34.82 1.09 3.91
C ASP A 224 -35.04 2.21 2.89
N ALA A 225 -34.24 3.29 2.94
CA ALA A 225 -34.33 4.38 1.98
C ALA A 225 -33.54 4.00 0.70
N ALA A 226 -34.21 3.25 -0.17
CA ALA A 226 -33.82 3.06 -1.57
C ALA A 226 -33.95 4.39 -2.35
#